data_AF-A0A967KJF6-F1
#
_entry.id   AF-A0A967KJF6-F1
#
_cell.length_a   1.000
_cell.length_b   1.000
_cell.length_c   1.000
_cell.angle_alpha   90.00
_cell.angle_beta   90.00
_cell.angle_gamma   90.00
#
_symmetry.space_group_name_H-M   'P 1'
#
loop_
_entity.id
_entity.type
_entity.pdbx_description
1 polymer ?
#
loop_
_entity_poly.entity_id
_entity_poly.type
_entity_poly.pdbx_seq_one_letter_code
_entity_poly.pdbx_strand_id
1 'polypeptide(L)' 'MWELIRVNKRNSILLLLAMAVCLLLLGLVIGMAVFGPEGGLYGLIIAAVIWLILTAVSFSGGDQILLSASKAK' A
#
# COMPACT_ATOMS: atom_id res chain seq x y z
N MET A 1 3.99 19.04 -7.47
CA MET A 1 3.69 18.09 -6.37
C MET A 1 4.90 17.27 -5.94
N TRP A 2 5.75 16.80 -6.85
CA TRP A 2 7.04 16.17 -6.51
C TRP A 2 7.97 17.06 -5.65
N GLU A 3 7.95 18.37 -5.87
CA GLU A 3 8.58 19.38 -4.99
C GLU A 3 8.09 19.27 -3.53
N LEU A 4 6.77 19.16 -3.31
CA LEU A 4 6.17 19.02 -1.98
C LEU A 4 6.50 17.66 -1.34
N ILE A 5 6.53 16.58 -2.13
CA ILE A 5 6.93 15.24 -1.68
C ILE A 5 8.42 15.22 -1.29
N ARG A 6 9.27 15.93 -2.03
CA ARG A 6 10.71 16.03 -1.75
C ARG A 6 10.98 16.83 -0.48
N VAL A 7 10.28 17.94 -0.27
CA VAL A 7 10.37 18.76 0.95
C VAL A 7 9.82 18.01 2.16
N ASN A 8 8.82 17.14 1.97
CA ASN A 8 8.12 16.48 3.06
C ASN A 8 8.32 14.95 3.10
N LYS A 9 9.50 14.47 2.67
CA LYS A 9 9.84 13.03 2.56
C LYS A 9 9.44 12.20 3.78
N ARG A 10 9.62 12.76 4.97
CA ARG A 10 9.34 12.10 6.26
C ARG A 10 7.86 11.83 6.46
N ASN A 11 7.00 12.77 6.08
CA ASN A 11 5.55 12.62 6.16
C ASN A 11 5.03 11.68 5.05
N SER A 12 5.67 11.64 3.88
CA SER A 12 5.33 10.65 2.84
C SER A 12 5.65 9.22 3.28
N ILE A 13 6.76 8.99 3.98
CA ILE A 13 7.08 7.67 4.57
C ILE A 13 6.06 7.30 5.65
N LEU A 14 5.70 8.24 6.53
CA LEU A 14 4.66 8.04 7.54
C LEU A 14 3.32 7.64 6.92
N LEU A 15 2.91 8.31 5.84
CA LEU A 15 1.69 7.97 5.10
C LEU A 15 1.74 6.56 4.52
N LEU A 16 2.86 6.17 3.89
CA LEU A 16 3.03 4.82 3.35
C LEU A 16 2.95 3.75 4.44
N LEU A 17 3.57 4.00 5.60
CA LEU A 17 3.52 3.12 6.77
C LEU A 17 2.12 3.04 7.37
N ALA A 18 1.43 4.17 7.50
CA ALA A 18 0.05 4.23 7.99
C ALA A 18 -0.89 3.41 7.08
N MET A 19 -0.72 3.52 5.76
CA MET A 19 -1.49 2.74 4.81
C MET A 19 -1.20 1.24 4.93
N ALA A 20 0.07 0.85 5.13
CA ALA A 20 0.46 -0.53 5.38
C ALA A 20 -0.23 -1.09 6.62
N VAL A 21 -0.21 -0.34 7.73
CA VAL A 21 -0.88 -0.73 8.98
C VAL A 21 -2.38 -0.90 8.78
N CYS A 22 -3.05 0.06 8.14
CA CYS A 22 -4.48 -0.04 7.84
C CYS A 22 -4.82 -1.30 7.03
N LEU A 23 -4.02 -1.60 5.99
CA LEU A 23 -4.24 -2.76 5.13
C LEU A 23 -4.01 -4.08 5.89
N LEU A 24 -2.98 -4.17 6.72
CA LEU A 24 -2.69 -5.35 7.54
C LEU A 24 -3.77 -5.58 8.60
N LEU A 25 -4.25 -4.52 9.25
CA LEU A 25 -5.36 -4.62 10.21
C LEU A 25 -6.65 -5.09 9.53
N LEU A 26 -6.97 -4.56 8.35
CA LEU A 26 -8.10 -5.03 7.56
C LEU A 26 -7.94 -6.50 7.16
N GLY A 27 -6.76 -6.89 6.69
CA GLY A 27 -6.44 -8.28 6.37
C GLY A 27 -6.66 -9.20 7.57
N LEU A 28 -6.21 -8.80 8.75
CA LEU A 28 -6.39 -9.52 10.00
C LEU A 28 -7.89 -9.67 10.34
N VAL A 29 -8.66 -8.57 10.31
CA VAL A 29 -10.10 -8.59 10.62
C VAL A 29 -10.89 -9.45 9.63
N ILE A 30 -10.63 -9.28 8.33
CA ILE A 30 -11.27 -10.07 7.26
C ILE A 30 -10.88 -11.55 7.39
N GLY A 31 -9.62 -11.84 7.66
CA GLY A 31 -9.13 -13.20 7.88
C GLY A 31 -9.88 -13.88 9.02
N MET A 32 -10.00 -13.20 10.16
CA MET A 32 -10.77 -13.73 11.30
C MET A 32 -12.25 -13.91 10.99
N ALA A 33 -12.84 -12.99 10.22
CA ALA A 33 -14.26 -13.05 9.86
C ALA A 33 -14.58 -14.21 8.90
N VAL A 34 -13.66 -14.56 8.00
CA VAL A 34 -13.89 -15.59 6.96
C VAL A 34 -13.48 -16.99 7.41
N PHE A 35 -12.34 -17.11 8.10
CA PHE A 35 -11.73 -18.40 8.44
C PHE A 35 -11.73 -18.71 9.95
N GLY A 36 -12.39 -17.88 10.76
CA GLY A 36 -12.44 -18.03 12.22
C GLY A 36 -11.16 -17.52 12.92
N PRO A 37 -10.95 -17.82 14.21
CA PRO A 37 -9.88 -17.22 15.02
C PRO A 37 -8.47 -17.37 14.45
N GLU A 38 -8.16 -18.54 13.87
CA GLU A 38 -6.89 -18.83 13.19
C GLU A 38 -6.76 -18.12 11.82
N GLY A 39 -7.89 -17.69 11.26
CA GLY A 39 -8.02 -17.00 9.99
C GLY A 39 -7.29 -15.66 9.91
N GLY A 40 -7.09 -15.00 11.05
CA GLY A 40 -6.41 -13.71 11.12
C GLY A 40 -5.00 -13.76 10.56
N LEU A 41 -4.25 -14.85 10.82
CA LEU A 41 -2.88 -15.01 10.33
C LEU A 41 -2.84 -15.12 8.80
N TYR A 42 -3.77 -15.89 8.23
CA TYR A 42 -3.90 -16.04 6.77
C TYR A 42 -4.25 -14.72 6.09
N GLY A 43 -5.22 -13.98 6.64
CA GLY A 43 -5.60 -12.67 6.12
C GLY A 43 -4.46 -11.65 6.21
N LEU A 44 -3.65 -11.69 7.27
CA LEU A 44 -2.48 -10.84 7.46
C LEU A 44 -1.37 -11.15 6.43
N ILE A 45 -1.08 -12.43 6.19
CA ILE A 45 -0.12 -12.86 5.16
C ILE A 45 -0.56 -12.38 3.76
N ILE A 46 -1.83 -12.58 3.41
CA ILE A 46 -2.37 -12.16 2.11
C ILE A 46 -2.28 -10.63 1.97
N ALA A 47 -2.68 -9.88 3.00
CA ALA A 47 -2.59 -8.42 2.99
C ALA A 47 -1.15 -7.93 2.86
N ALA A 48 -0.18 -8.58 3.53
CA ALA A 48 1.24 -8.26 3.40
C ALA A 48 1.76 -8.50 1.98
N VAL A 49 1.38 -9.61 1.33
CA VAL A 49 1.74 -9.89 -0.07
C VAL A 49 1.16 -8.84 -1.01
N ILE A 50 -0.11 -8.49 -0.86
CA ILE A 50 -0.77 -7.44 -1.66
C ILE A 50 -0.05 -6.10 -1.46
N TRP A 51 0.25 -5.73 -0.22
CA TRP A 51 0.97 -4.49 0.10
C TRP A 51 2.35 -4.45 -0.55
N LEU A 52 3.12 -5.54 -0.51
CA LEU A 52 4.44 -5.62 -1.13
C LEU A 52 4.35 -5.46 -2.65
N ILE A 53 3.37 -6.11 -3.30
CA ILE A 53 3.15 -5.97 -4.74
C ILE A 53 2.80 -4.52 -5.10
N LEU A 54 1.85 -3.91 -4.39
CA LEU A 54 1.46 -2.51 -4.62
C LEU A 54 2.62 -1.55 -4.41
N THR A 55 3.42 -1.79 -3.37
CA THR A 55 4.61 -0.99 -3.06
C THR A 55 5.64 -1.12 -4.18
N ALA A 56 5.95 -2.34 -4.61
CA ALA A 56 6.89 -2.60 -5.71
C ALA A 56 6.44 -1.95 -7.03
N VAL A 57 5.15 -2.08 -7.37
CA VAL A 57 4.55 -1.41 -8.55
C VAL A 57 4.64 0.11 -8.42
N SER A 58 4.38 0.67 -7.23
CA SER A 58 4.46 2.12 -7.00
C SER A 58 5.89 2.64 -7.17
N PHE A 59 6.90 1.87 -6.74
CA PHE A 59 8.31 2.20 -6.98
C PHE A 59 8.71 2.11 -8.46
N SER A 60 8.10 1.19 -9.22
CA SER A 60 8.47 0.92 -10.62
C SER A 60 7.69 1.77 -11.64
N GLY A 61 6.46 2.15 -11.29
CA GLY A 61 5.48 2.76 -12.21
C GLY A 61 5.18 4.24 -11.96
N GLY A 62 5.82 4.87 -10.96
CA GLY A 62 5.55 6.28 -10.60
C GLY A 62 5.60 7.24 -11.79
N ASP A 63 6.58 7.08 -12.68
CA ASP A 63 6.75 7.97 -13.84
C ASP A 63 5.73 7.70 -14.97
N GLN A 64 5.32 6.44 -15.20
CA GLN A 64 4.35 6.08 -16.25
C GLN A 64 2.89 6.34 -15.86
N ILE A 65 2.55 6.19 -14.58
CA ILE A 65 1.21 6.53 -14.07
C ILE A 65 0.97 8.05 -14.16
N LEU A 66 2.01 8.85 -13.92
CA LEU A 66 1.96 10.30 -14.10
C LEU A 66 1.81 10.73 -15.57
N LEU A 67 2.50 10.08 -16.51
CA LEU A 67 2.38 10.39 -17.94
C LEU A 67 1.03 9.98 -18.53
N SER A 68 0.52 8.80 -18.16
CA SER A 68 -0.80 8.31 -18.58
C SER A 68 -1.96 9.13 -18.02
N ALA A 69 -1.85 9.62 -16.77
CA ALA A 69 -2.82 10.55 -16.20
C ALA A 69 -2.79 11.94 -16.86
N SER A 70 -1.64 12.35 -17.41
CA SER A 70 -1.44 13.67 -18.03
C SER A 70 -1.83 13.73 -19.51
N LYS A 71 -2.18 12.60 -20.14
CA LYS A 71 -2.52 12.53 -21.58
C LYS A 71 -1.44 13.14 -22.49
N ALA A 72 -0.20 13.23 -22.02
CA ALA A 72 0.95 13.58 -22.85
C ALA A 72 1.46 12.28 -23.47
N LYS A 73 1.49 12.24 -24.81
CA LYS A 73 2.10 11.13 -25.57
C LYS A 73 3.60 11.10 -25.35
#